data_AF-A0A7W1PPL7-F1
#
_entry.id   AF-A0A7W1PPL7-F1
#
_cell.length_a   1.000
_cell.length_b   1.000
_cell.length_c   1.000
_cell.angle_alpha   90.00
_cell.angle_beta   90.00
_cell.angle_gamma   90.00
#
_symmetry.space_group_name_H-M   'P 1'
#
loop_
_entity.id
_entity.type
_entity.pdbx_description
1 polymer ?
#
loop_
_entity_poly.entity_id
_entity_poly.type
_entity_poly.pdbx_seq_one_letter_code
_entity_poly.pdbx_strand_id
1 'polypeptide(L)'
;MTPCPWTPPTRPDLELNSAFVKRFGDLVALLRIEPGNDAAQDLALTAAASAVAARPAEVEAANEVAGSAEGVGLRARMIARQVDRLHVAAGAEPHELQAVARALAHDLTPIPATPHVKVELLRLLAPPSR
;
A
#
# COMPACT_ATOMS: atom_id res chain seq x y z
N MET A 1 33.91 -13.13 30.17
CA MET A 1 33.18 -11.93 29.71
C MET A 1 32.71 -12.20 28.29
N THR A 2 31.46 -12.58 28.12
CA THR A 2 30.86 -12.90 26.81
C THR A 2 30.07 -11.66 26.36
N PRO A 3 30.28 -11.12 25.14
CA PRO A 3 29.50 -9.97 24.69
C PRO A 3 28.05 -10.39 24.45
N CYS A 4 27.10 -9.66 25.04
CA CYS A 4 25.68 -9.82 24.75
C CYS A 4 25.43 -9.53 23.26
N PRO A 5 24.68 -10.37 22.53
CA PRO A 5 24.21 -10.03 21.20
C PRO A 5 23.24 -8.86 21.33
N TRP A 6 23.59 -7.71 20.75
CA TRP A 6 22.65 -6.62 20.61
C TRP A 6 21.62 -7.07 19.55
N THR A 7 20.42 -7.43 19.99
CA THR A 7 19.29 -7.58 19.07
C THR A 7 18.61 -6.22 19.02
N PRO A 8 18.60 -5.51 17.88
CA PRO A 8 17.83 -4.27 17.77
C PRO A 8 16.35 -4.59 18.08
N PRO A 9 15.64 -3.74 18.84
CA PRO A 9 14.22 -3.92 19.03
C PRO A 9 13.54 -3.81 17.67
N THR A 10 12.99 -4.92 17.16
CA THR A 10 12.11 -4.91 16.01
C THR A 10 10.95 -3.97 16.36
N ARG A 11 10.89 -2.81 15.70
CA ARG A 11 9.80 -1.86 15.94
C ARG A 11 8.54 -2.52 15.40
N PRO A 12 7.55 -2.88 16.24
CA PRO A 12 6.35 -3.61 15.78
C PRO A 12 5.54 -2.82 14.74
N ASP A 13 5.71 -1.50 14.74
CA ASP A 13 5.19 -0.58 13.73
C ASP A 13 5.64 -0.91 12.30
N LEU A 14 6.93 -1.25 12.13
CA LEU A 14 7.52 -1.53 10.82
C LEU A 14 7.02 -2.87 10.26
N GLU A 15 6.81 -3.86 11.12
CA GLU A 15 6.30 -5.17 10.72
C GLU A 15 4.84 -5.10 10.31
N LEU A 16 4.01 -4.36 11.05
CA LEU A 16 2.60 -4.16 10.70
C LEU A 16 2.46 -3.38 9.39
N ASN A 17 3.27 -2.34 9.19
CA ASN A 17 3.28 -1.61 7.92
C ASN A 17 3.75 -2.53 6.76
N SER A 18 4.79 -3.34 6.98
CA SER A 18 5.26 -4.31 5.97
C SER A 18 4.19 -5.37 5.64
N ALA A 19 3.46 -5.84 6.66
CA ALA A 19 2.34 -6.76 6.49
C ALA A 19 1.21 -6.13 5.68
N PHE A 20 0.83 -4.88 6.00
CA PHE A 20 -0.14 -4.13 5.22
C PHE A 20 0.31 -3.97 3.76
N VAL A 21 1.51 -3.45 3.52
CA VAL A 21 2.06 -3.23 2.17
C VAL A 21 2.03 -4.52 1.34
N LYS A 22 2.41 -5.65 1.96
CA LYS A 22 2.37 -6.96 1.31
C LYS A 22 0.95 -7.36 0.94
N ARG A 23 0.04 -7.41 1.93
CA ARG A 23 -1.35 -7.88 1.72
C ARG A 23 -2.15 -6.98 0.80
N PHE A 24 -1.98 -5.67 0.92
CA PHE A 24 -2.63 -4.70 0.05
C PHE A 24 -2.04 -4.75 -1.37
N GLY A 25 -0.74 -4.99 -1.51
CA GLY A 25 -0.11 -5.24 -2.79
C GLY A 25 -0.59 -6.52 -3.47
N ASP A 26 -0.73 -7.62 -2.72
CA ASP A 26 -1.32 -8.87 -3.21
C ASP A 26 -2.75 -8.63 -3.75
N LEU A 27 -3.57 -7.86 -3.03
CA LEU A 27 -4.92 -7.50 -3.50
C LEU A 27 -4.89 -6.71 -4.82
N VAL A 28 -4.03 -5.70 -4.93
CA VAL A 28 -3.89 -4.90 -6.17
C VAL A 28 -3.40 -5.78 -7.33
N ALA A 29 -2.50 -6.73 -7.07
CA ALA A 29 -2.01 -7.66 -8.09
C ALA A 29 -3.12 -8.64 -8.53
N LEU A 30 -3.86 -9.23 -7.59
CA LEU A 30 -4.98 -10.15 -7.85
C LEU A 30 -6.07 -9.47 -8.70
N LEU A 31 -6.45 -8.23 -8.38
CA LEU A 31 -7.42 -7.47 -9.16
C LEU A 31 -7.01 -7.27 -10.63
N ARG A 32 -5.71 -7.31 -10.94
CA ARG A 32 -5.18 -7.17 -12.30
C ARG A 32 -5.01 -8.50 -13.02
N ILE A 33 -4.49 -9.51 -12.33
CA ILE A 33 -4.11 -10.79 -12.95
C ILE A 33 -5.29 -11.78 -12.95
N GLU A 34 -6.07 -11.81 -11.87
CA GLU A 34 -7.18 -12.74 -11.66
C GLU A 34 -8.42 -12.01 -11.11
N PRO A 35 -9.07 -11.13 -11.89
CA PRO A 35 -10.18 -10.31 -11.42
C PRO A 35 -11.41 -11.11 -10.97
N GLY A 36 -11.55 -12.38 -11.38
CA GLY A 36 -12.62 -13.27 -10.96
C GLY A 36 -12.31 -14.16 -9.75
N ASN A 37 -11.15 -13.99 -9.11
CA ASN A 37 -10.78 -14.76 -7.92
C ASN A 37 -11.25 -14.05 -6.65
N ASP A 38 -12.58 -13.97 -6.46
CA ASP A 38 -13.21 -13.24 -5.36
C ASP A 38 -12.73 -13.72 -3.98
N ALA A 39 -12.50 -15.03 -3.82
CA ALA A 39 -12.04 -15.61 -2.56
C ALA A 39 -10.62 -15.16 -2.19
N ALA A 40 -9.69 -15.13 -3.15
CA ALA A 40 -8.32 -14.65 -2.89
C ALA A 40 -8.30 -13.13 -2.63
N GLN A 41 -9.14 -12.37 -3.35
CA GLN A 41 -9.30 -10.93 -3.13
C GLN A 41 -9.85 -10.63 -1.73
N ASP A 42 -10.89 -11.34 -1.29
CA ASP A 42 -11.48 -11.19 0.05
C ASP A 42 -10.48 -11.54 1.17
N LEU A 43 -9.69 -12.60 0.99
CA LEU A 43 -8.65 -12.99 1.94
C LEU A 43 -7.55 -11.93 2.04
N ALA A 44 -7.06 -11.43 0.90
CA ALA A 44 -6.05 -10.37 0.88
C ALA A 44 -6.58 -9.07 1.50
N LEU A 45 -7.83 -8.72 1.22
CA LEU A 45 -8.51 -7.55 1.77
C LEU A 45 -8.67 -7.64 3.28
N THR A 46 -9.18 -8.77 3.79
CA THR A 46 -9.37 -9.02 5.23
C THR A 46 -8.03 -8.95 5.97
N ALA A 47 -6.97 -9.52 5.38
CA ALA A 47 -5.63 -9.46 5.96
C ALA A 47 -5.06 -8.03 5.97
N ALA A 48 -5.28 -7.24 4.91
CA ALA A 48 -4.87 -5.84 4.85
C ALA A 48 -5.64 -4.99 5.88
N ALA A 49 -6.95 -5.14 5.98
CA ALA A 49 -7.78 -4.46 6.98
C ALA A 49 -7.35 -4.81 8.41
N SER A 50 -7.05 -6.08 8.68
CA SER A 50 -6.56 -6.51 9.99
C SER A 50 -5.22 -5.87 10.36
N ALA A 51 -4.33 -5.66 9.39
CA ALA A 51 -3.03 -5.01 9.62
C ALA A 51 -3.16 -3.54 10.03
N VAL A 52 -4.22 -2.85 9.57
CA VAL A 52 -4.50 -1.44 9.91
C VAL A 52 -5.57 -1.28 10.99
N ALA A 53 -6.10 -2.37 11.55
CA ALA A 53 -7.20 -2.30 12.51
C ALA A 53 -6.83 -1.48 13.77
N ALA A 54 -5.61 -1.64 14.28
CA ALA A 54 -5.16 -0.98 15.50
C ALA A 54 -4.24 0.23 15.24
N ARG A 55 -3.64 0.33 14.05
CA ARG A 55 -2.59 1.31 13.75
C ARG A 55 -2.69 1.79 12.31
N PRO A 56 -2.33 3.06 12.03
CA PRO A 56 -2.26 3.54 10.67
C PRO A 56 -1.11 2.87 9.91
N ALA A 57 -1.23 2.81 8.59
CA ALA A 57 -0.16 2.40 7.69
C ALA A 57 0.12 3.49 6.65
N GLU A 58 1.39 3.61 6.27
CA GLU A 58 1.85 4.62 5.31
C GLU A 58 2.76 3.97 4.28
N VAL A 59 2.46 4.26 3.02
CA VAL A 59 3.21 3.73 1.88
C VAL A 59 3.64 4.91 1.01
N GLU A 60 4.93 4.94 0.68
CA GLU A 60 5.52 5.93 -0.21
C GLU A 60 5.98 5.25 -1.50
N ALA A 61 5.69 5.88 -2.63
CA ALA A 61 6.06 5.36 -3.94
C ALA A 61 7.59 5.35 -4.15
N ALA A 62 8.30 6.39 -3.68
CA ALA A 62 9.72 6.62 -3.95
C ALA A 62 10.69 6.00 -2.93
N ASN A 63 10.23 5.33 -1.87
CA ASN A 63 11.12 4.78 -0.86
C ASN A 63 11.71 3.42 -1.31
N GLU A 64 12.86 3.43 -1.97
CA GLU A 64 13.60 2.24 -2.35
C GLU A 64 14.17 1.52 -1.11
N VAL A 65 13.35 0.67 -0.46
CA VAL A 65 13.90 -0.38 0.39
C VAL A 65 14.54 -1.39 -0.56
N ALA A 66 15.87 -1.41 -0.59
CA ALA A 66 16.67 -2.30 -1.43
C ALA A 66 16.14 -3.74 -1.36
N GLY A 67 15.49 -4.21 -2.44
CA GLY A 67 15.03 -5.59 -2.58
C GLY A 67 13.58 -5.82 -3.03
N SER A 68 12.72 -4.80 -3.22
CA SER A 68 11.32 -5.00 -3.66
C SER A 68 10.99 -4.46 -5.06
N ALA A 69 12.02 -4.20 -5.87
CA ALA A 69 11.91 -3.52 -7.15
C ALA A 69 11.76 -4.49 -8.32
N GLU A 70 10.79 -5.42 -8.33
CA GLU A 70 10.39 -6.08 -9.58
C GLU A 70 8.88 -6.31 -9.65
N GLY A 71 8.24 -5.65 -10.62
CA GLY A 71 7.04 -6.08 -11.37
C GLY A 71 5.74 -6.35 -10.60
N VAL A 72 4.68 -5.61 -10.94
CA VAL A 72 3.27 -5.81 -10.51
C VAL A 72 2.92 -5.39 -9.06
N GLY A 73 3.91 -5.13 -8.21
CA GLY A 73 3.68 -4.69 -6.83
C GLY A 73 3.00 -3.33 -6.65
N LEU A 74 2.42 -3.11 -5.46
CA LEU A 74 1.70 -1.89 -5.05
C LEU A 74 2.38 -0.58 -5.46
N ARG A 75 3.68 -0.46 -5.21
CA ARG A 75 4.46 0.77 -5.47
C ARG A 75 4.55 1.10 -6.96
N ALA A 76 4.73 0.09 -7.81
CA ALA A 76 4.73 0.29 -9.25
C ALA A 76 3.38 0.84 -9.74
N ARG A 77 2.27 0.43 -9.10
CA ARG A 77 0.94 0.97 -9.38
C ARG A 77 0.73 2.36 -8.84
N MET A 78 1.25 2.67 -7.66
CA MET A 78 1.25 4.04 -7.15
C MET A 78 1.97 4.98 -8.12
N ILE A 79 3.19 4.61 -8.58
CA ILE A 79 3.95 5.41 -9.56
C ILE A 79 3.18 5.56 -10.88
N ALA A 80 2.63 4.47 -11.43
CA ALA A 80 1.86 4.50 -12.68
C ALA A 80 0.63 5.42 -12.58
N ARG A 81 0.03 5.50 -11.39
CA ARG A 81 -1.12 6.36 -11.08
C ARG A 81 -0.73 7.74 -10.56
N GLN A 82 0.55 8.09 -10.58
CA GLN A 82 1.10 9.32 -10.04
C GLN A 82 0.70 9.55 -8.56
N VAL A 83 0.58 8.48 -7.79
CA VAL A 83 0.40 8.52 -6.33
C VAL A 83 1.77 8.55 -5.70
N ASP A 84 2.06 9.61 -4.96
CA ASP A 84 3.29 9.77 -4.18
C ASP A 84 3.19 9.01 -2.86
N ARG A 85 2.08 9.23 -2.13
CA ARG A 85 1.87 8.69 -0.79
C ARG A 85 0.45 8.17 -0.60
N LEU A 86 0.35 7.04 0.08
CA LEU A 86 -0.90 6.44 0.55
C LEU A 86 -0.85 6.38 2.07
N HIS A 87 -1.75 7.10 2.72
CA HIS A 87 -1.93 7.05 4.16
C HIS A 87 -3.26 6.39 4.49
N VAL A 88 -3.22 5.33 5.28
CA VAL A 88 -4.38 4.58 5.74
C VAL A 88 -4.47 4.76 7.25
N ALA A 89 -5.57 5.36 7.72
CA ALA A 89 -5.82 5.54 9.14
C ALA A 89 -6.11 4.20 9.84
N ALA A 90 -5.88 4.16 11.14
CA ALA A 90 -6.27 3.00 11.95
C ALA A 90 -7.79 2.78 11.87
N GLY A 91 -8.20 1.52 11.70
CA GLY A 91 -9.62 1.16 11.61
C GLY A 91 -10.27 1.45 10.25
N ALA A 92 -9.49 1.72 9.20
CA ALA A 92 -10.01 1.88 7.85
C ALA A 92 -10.88 0.68 7.43
N GLU A 93 -12.05 0.95 6.86
CA GLU A 93 -13.00 -0.11 6.55
C GLU A 93 -12.57 -0.92 5.32
N PRO A 94 -12.86 -2.24 5.27
CA PRO A 94 -12.50 -3.08 4.13
C PRO A 94 -13.01 -2.55 2.79
N HIS A 95 -14.20 -1.97 2.75
CA HIS A 95 -14.77 -1.45 1.51
C HIS A 95 -14.00 -0.21 0.99
N GLU A 96 -13.46 0.64 1.87
CA GLU A 96 -12.61 1.78 1.50
C GLU A 96 -11.29 1.29 0.89
N LEU A 97 -10.66 0.33 1.54
CA LEU A 97 -9.43 -0.31 1.06
C LEU A 97 -9.66 -0.97 -0.30
N GLN A 98 -10.77 -1.68 -0.48
CA GLN A 98 -11.12 -2.32 -1.75
C GLN A 98 -11.34 -1.29 -2.86
N ALA A 99 -12.01 -0.17 -2.56
CA ALA A 99 -12.25 0.88 -3.54
C ALA A 99 -10.94 1.52 -4.02
N VAL A 100 -10.02 1.79 -3.10
CA VAL A 100 -8.68 2.33 -3.43
C VAL A 100 -7.83 1.28 -4.17
N ALA A 101 -7.87 0.01 -3.75
CA ALA A 101 -7.15 -1.07 -4.44
C ALA A 101 -7.62 -1.23 -5.88
N ARG A 102 -8.93 -1.17 -6.14
CA ARG A 102 -9.50 -1.18 -7.50
C ARG A 102 -9.07 0.04 -8.31
N ALA A 103 -9.04 1.23 -7.71
CA ALA A 103 -8.51 2.40 -8.37
C ALA A 103 -7.02 2.22 -8.74
N LEU A 104 -6.18 1.73 -7.83
CA LEU A 104 -4.78 1.48 -8.13
C LEU A 104 -4.57 0.37 -9.18
N ALA A 105 -5.42 -0.66 -9.18
CA ALA A 105 -5.36 -1.77 -10.13
C ALA A 105 -5.74 -1.35 -11.57
N HIS A 106 -6.71 -0.45 -11.73
CA HIS A 106 -7.28 -0.08 -13.03
C HIS A 106 -7.11 1.42 -13.33
N ASP A 107 -6.37 1.76 -14.37
CA ASP A 107 -5.99 3.15 -14.70
C ASP A 107 -7.16 4.09 -14.99
N LEU A 108 -8.30 3.54 -15.43
CA LEU A 108 -9.50 4.33 -15.76
C LEU A 108 -10.39 4.61 -14.53
N THR A 109 -10.18 3.89 -13.43
CA THR A 109 -10.98 4.08 -12.22
C THR A 109 -10.44 5.29 -11.44
N PRO A 110 -11.27 6.31 -11.15
CA PRO A 110 -10.84 7.44 -10.35
C PRO A 110 -10.51 6.99 -8.92
N ILE A 111 -9.50 7.60 -8.30
CA ILE A 111 -9.14 7.31 -6.91
C ILE A 111 -10.22 7.95 -6.02
N PRO A 112 -10.95 7.15 -5.22
CA PRO A 112 -12.01 7.68 -4.39
C PRO A 112 -11.43 8.50 -3.24
N ALA A 113 -12.13 9.57 -2.87
CA ALA A 113 -11.91 10.21 -1.58
C ALA A 113 -12.64 9.38 -0.51
N THR A 114 -11.90 8.88 0.48
CA THR A 114 -12.48 8.14 1.60
C THR A 114 -12.07 8.78 2.92
N PRO A 115 -12.87 8.63 4.00
CA PRO A 115 -12.55 9.23 5.29
C PRO A 115 -11.24 8.70 5.91
N HIS A 116 -10.92 7.42 5.71
CA HIS A 116 -9.75 6.79 6.34
C HIS A 116 -8.57 6.57 5.40
N VAL A 117 -8.74 6.76 4.09
CA VAL A 117 -7.66 6.57 3.10
C VAL A 117 -7.38 7.89 2.40
N LYS A 118 -6.19 8.43 2.65
CA LYS A 118 -5.68 9.64 1.99
C LYS A 118 -4.67 9.26 0.94
N VAL A 119 -4.89 9.80 -0.26
CA VAL A 119 -4.00 9.59 -1.42
C VAL A 119 -3.43 10.92 -1.83
N GLU A 120 -2.11 11.04 -1.73
CA GLU A 120 -1.36 12.21 -2.18
C GLU A 120 -0.80 11.93 -3.57
N LEU A 121 -1.17 12.77 -4.54
CA LEU A 121 -0.68 12.68 -5.91
C LEU A 121 0.63 13.43 -6.06
N LEU A 122 1.54 12.88 -6.88
CA LEU A 122 2.75 13.56 -7.33
C LEU A 122 2.35 14.88 -7.99
N ARG A 123 2.82 15.98 -7.41
CA ARG A 123 2.74 17.27 -8.09
C ARG A 123 3.75 17.26 -9.23
N LEU A 124 3.26 17.30 -10.47
CA LEU A 124 4.09 17.67 -11.61
C LEU A 124 4.57 19.10 -11.38
N LEU A 125 5.83 19.26 -10.98
CA LEU A 125 6.49 20.56 -11.06
C LEU A 125 6.50 20.93 -12.54
N ALA A 126 5.90 22.08 -12.88
CA ALA A 126 5.92 22.58 -14.24
C ALA A 126 7.37 22.62 -14.77
N PRO A 127 7.61 22.30 -16.05
CA PRO A 127 8.95 22.44 -16.61
C PRO A 127 9.43 23.89 -16.43
N PRO A 128 10.73 24.13 -16.21
CA PRO A 128 11.24 25.49 -16.06
C PRO A 128 10.87 26.29 -17.31
N SER A 129 10.16 27.39 -17.11
CA SER A 129 9.87 28.36 -18.18
C SER A 129 11.19 28.77 -18.83
N ARG A 130 11.33 28.47 -20.12
CA ARG A 130 12.51 28.84 -20.91
C ARG A 130 12.51 30.33 -21.24
#